data_AF-A0A7Y0L3Q6-F1
#
_entry.id   AF-A0A7Y0L3Q6-F1
#
_cell.length_a   1.000
_cell.length_b   1.000
_cell.length_c   1.000
_cell.angle_alpha   90.00
_cell.angle_beta   90.00
_cell.angle_gamma   90.00
#
_symmetry.space_group_name_H-M   'P 1'
#
loop_
_entity.id
_entity.type
_entity.pdbx_description
1 polymer ?
#
loop_
_entity_poly.entity_id
_entity_poly.type
_entity_poly.pdbx_seq_one_letter_code
_entity_poly.pdbx_strand_id
1 'polypeptide(L)'
;MPGQSARYLGAAVILGIMALVNSVWFRHNPASTGIAVTLYVLIMVVAFFSGRAAHRAHWRPGWFGAAVGALFGVLAGLGSFLIRATSEDVDAPARGIARLRLVALANSPVAHVVVLITAVLTFSIISLIVASLAAATAKDPDPHRESA
;
A
#
# COMPACT_ATOMS: atom_id res chain seq x y z
N MET A 1 7.35 22.66 -8.82
CA MET A 1 5.89 22.35 -8.73
C MET A 1 5.57 21.49 -7.49
N PRO A 2 5.54 22.06 -6.28
CA PRO A 2 5.29 21.31 -5.03
C PRO A 2 3.86 20.71 -4.92
N GLY A 3 2.89 21.25 -5.66
CA GLY A 3 1.49 20.81 -5.57
C GLY A 3 1.17 19.44 -6.18
N GLN A 4 1.95 18.94 -7.15
CA GLN A 4 1.67 17.64 -7.77
C GLN A 4 2.10 16.47 -6.88
N SER A 5 3.27 16.56 -6.25
CA SER A 5 3.77 15.53 -5.33
C SER A 5 2.83 15.34 -4.13
N ALA A 6 2.33 16.45 -3.57
CA ALA A 6 1.37 16.42 -2.47
C ALA A 6 0.06 15.71 -2.83
N ARG A 7 -0.39 15.79 -4.09
CA ARG A 7 -1.62 15.11 -4.54
C ARG A 7 -1.47 13.59 -4.55
N TYR A 8 -0.34 13.06 -5.01
CA TYR A 8 -0.14 11.61 -5.06
C TYR A 8 0.07 11.01 -3.66
N LEU A 9 0.80 11.70 -2.78
CA LEU A 9 0.94 11.29 -1.39
C LEU A 9 -0.42 11.38 -0.66
N GLY A 10 -1.19 12.45 -0.89
CA GLY A 10 -2.55 12.59 -0.35
C GLY A 10 -3.49 11.48 -0.85
N ALA A 11 -3.44 11.14 -2.13
CA ALA A 11 -4.20 10.03 -2.69
C ALA A 11 -3.80 8.69 -2.04
N ALA A 12 -2.50 8.45 -1.83
CA ALA A 12 -2.01 7.26 -1.13
C ALA A 12 -2.54 7.17 0.30
N VAL A 13 -2.58 8.29 1.01
CA VAL A 13 -3.15 8.38 2.36
C VAL A 13 -4.65 8.08 2.34
N ILE A 14 -5.42 8.68 1.43
CA ILE A 14 -6.86 8.42 1.31
C ILE A 14 -7.14 6.94 1.02
N LEU A 15 -6.42 6.36 0.04
CA LEU A 15 -6.54 4.94 -0.29
C LEU A 15 -6.13 4.05 0.89
N GLY A 16 -5.08 4.42 1.62
CA GLY A 16 -4.63 3.70 2.81
C GLY A 16 -5.65 3.74 3.94
N ILE A 17 -6.30 4.88 4.17
CA ILE A 17 -7.41 5.00 5.13
C ILE A 17 -8.59 4.12 4.69
N MET A 18 -8.94 4.13 3.41
CA MET A 18 -10.00 3.25 2.88
C MET A 18 -9.65 1.78 3.08
N ALA A 19 -8.39 1.39 2.85
CA ALA A 19 -7.93 0.02 3.08
C ALA A 19 -8.01 -0.36 4.57
N LEU A 20 -7.62 0.55 5.46
CA LEU A 20 -7.75 0.38 6.90
C LEU A 20 -9.22 0.20 7.31
N VAL A 21 -10.12 1.08 6.85
CA VAL A 21 -11.56 0.98 7.13
C VAL A 21 -12.13 -0.32 6.59
N ASN A 22 -11.77 -0.72 5.36
CA ASN A 22 -12.18 -1.99 4.78
C ASN A 22 -11.74 -3.18 5.65
N SER A 23 -10.50 -3.16 6.13
CA SER A 23 -9.97 -4.22 6.98
C SER A 23 -10.71 -4.33 8.31
N VAL A 24 -11.02 -3.20 8.96
CA VAL A 24 -11.59 -3.18 10.33
C VAL A 24 -13.11 -3.37 10.31
N TRP A 25 -13.83 -2.69 9.42
CA TRP A 25 -15.30 -2.68 9.42
C TRP A 25 -15.94 -3.71 8.50
N PHE A 26 -15.28 -4.11 7.42
CA PHE A 26 -15.88 -4.97 6.39
C PHE A 26 -15.32 -6.38 6.38
N ARG A 27 -14.49 -6.78 7.37
CA ARG A 27 -13.82 -8.08 7.43
C ARG A 27 -14.69 -9.30 7.09
N HIS A 28 -15.92 -9.35 7.59
CA HIS A 28 -16.83 -10.49 7.41
C HIS A 28 -17.74 -10.35 6.18
N ASN A 29 -17.61 -9.27 5.40
CA ASN A 29 -18.38 -9.05 4.20
C ASN A 29 -17.66 -9.69 3.00
N PRO A 30 -18.32 -10.55 2.20
CA PRO A 30 -17.70 -11.18 1.02
C PRO A 30 -17.21 -10.15 -0.02
N ALA A 31 -17.76 -8.94 -0.04
CA ALA A 31 -17.30 -7.85 -0.91
C ALA A 31 -15.96 -7.24 -0.47
N SER A 32 -15.53 -7.43 0.79
CA SER A 32 -14.32 -6.83 1.35
C SER A 32 -13.05 -7.24 0.61
N THR A 33 -12.98 -8.50 0.17
CA THR A 33 -11.87 -8.98 -0.67
C THR A 33 -11.82 -8.24 -2.00
N GLY A 34 -12.96 -8.02 -2.66
CA GLY A 34 -13.05 -7.28 -3.91
C GLY A 34 -12.66 -5.81 -3.76
N ILE A 35 -13.06 -5.17 -2.65
CA ILE A 35 -12.67 -3.80 -2.30
C ILE A 35 -11.17 -3.72 -2.07
N ALA A 36 -10.59 -4.64 -1.29
CA ALA A 36 -9.16 -4.67 -1.02
C ALA A 36 -8.33 -4.80 -2.31
N VAL A 37 -8.70 -5.72 -3.20
CA VAL A 37 -8.05 -5.89 -4.51
C VAL A 37 -8.13 -4.61 -5.33
N THR A 38 -9.30 -3.96 -5.35
CA THR A 38 -9.50 -2.71 -6.08
C THR A 38 -8.60 -1.60 -5.53
N LEU A 39 -8.52 -1.44 -4.20
CA LEU A 39 -7.63 -0.47 -3.56
C LEU A 39 -6.15 -0.76 -3.88
N TYR A 40 -5.74 -2.03 -3.93
CA TYR A 40 -4.38 -2.41 -4.31
C TYR A 40 -4.06 -2.07 -5.77
N VAL A 41 -5.01 -2.26 -6.69
CA VAL A 41 -4.84 -1.83 -8.08
C VAL A 41 -4.77 -0.31 -8.17
N LEU A 42 -5.64 0.41 -7.46
CA LEU A 42 -5.67 1.88 -7.47
C LEU A 42 -4.36 2.48 -6.95
N ILE A 43 -3.76 1.93 -5.89
CA ILE A 43 -2.45 2.44 -5.43
C ILE A 43 -1.34 2.19 -6.46
N MET A 44 -1.40 1.10 -7.23
CA MET A 44 -0.47 0.88 -8.35
C MET A 44 -0.65 1.92 -9.45
N VAL A 45 -1.90 2.30 -9.76
CA VAL A 45 -2.19 3.38 -10.70
C VAL A 45 -1.64 4.72 -10.19
N VAL A 46 -1.82 5.03 -8.89
CA VAL A 46 -1.25 6.23 -8.26
C VAL A 46 0.27 6.21 -8.34
N ALA A 47 0.92 5.07 -8.02
CA ALA A 47 2.37 4.91 -8.10
C ALA A 47 2.90 5.09 -9.54
N PHE A 48 2.16 4.60 -10.53
CA PHE A 48 2.49 4.77 -11.93
C PHE A 48 2.48 6.26 -12.33
N PHE A 49 1.39 6.97 -12.04
CA PHE A 49 1.29 8.40 -12.36
C PHE A 49 2.25 9.26 -11.53
N SER A 50 2.51 8.89 -10.28
CA SER A 50 3.50 9.57 -9.45
C SER A 50 4.90 9.42 -10.02
N GLY A 51 5.25 8.24 -10.57
CA GLY A 51 6.51 8.02 -11.26
C GLY A 51 6.68 8.91 -12.49
N ARG A 52 5.64 9.02 -13.33
CA ARG A 52 5.66 9.93 -14.50
C ARG A 52 5.79 11.39 -14.10
N ALA A 53 5.08 11.80 -13.04
CA ALA A 53 5.15 13.17 -12.54
C ALA A 53 6.53 13.49 -11.95
N ALA A 54 7.11 12.56 -11.19
CA ALA A 54 8.45 12.69 -10.63
C ALA A 54 9.52 12.79 -11.74
N HIS A 55 9.42 11.98 -12.79
CA HIS A 55 10.32 12.06 -13.96
C HIS A 55 10.31 13.44 -14.60
N ARG A 56 9.12 13.98 -14.88
CA ARG A 56 8.95 15.33 -15.45
C ARG A 56 9.43 16.46 -14.53
N ALA A 57 9.47 16.20 -13.23
CA ALA A 57 9.98 17.15 -12.23
C ALA A 57 11.48 16.98 -11.95
N HIS A 58 12.19 16.10 -12.69
CA HIS A 58 13.59 15.72 -12.46
C HIS A 58 13.87 15.11 -11.07
N TRP A 59 12.88 14.46 -10.46
CA TRP A 59 13.02 13.73 -9.20
C TRP A 59 13.27 12.24 -9.47
N ARG A 60 13.77 11.51 -8.47
CA ARG A 60 14.01 10.07 -8.58
C ARG A 60 12.66 9.32 -8.56
N PRO A 61 12.16 8.80 -9.69
CA PRO A 61 10.77 8.33 -9.79
C PRO A 61 10.49 7.11 -8.93
N GLY A 62 11.42 6.15 -8.91
CA GLY A 62 11.32 4.96 -8.08
C GLY A 62 11.24 5.27 -6.59
N TRP A 63 12.03 6.23 -6.09
CA TRP A 63 11.99 6.64 -4.68
C TRP A 63 10.68 7.33 -4.32
N PHE A 64 10.14 8.15 -5.24
CA PHE A 64 8.86 8.80 -5.02
C PHE A 64 7.70 7.79 -5.03
N GLY A 65 7.72 6.82 -5.95
CA GLY A 65 6.79 5.69 -5.95
C GLY A 65 6.90 4.83 -4.69
N ALA A 66 8.12 4.56 -4.21
CA ALA A 66 8.34 3.84 -2.96
C ALA A 66 7.67 4.55 -1.77
N ALA A 67 7.79 5.88 -1.68
CA ALA A 67 7.16 6.66 -0.62
C ALA A 67 5.62 6.60 -0.68
N VAL A 68 5.04 6.67 -1.88
CA VAL A 68 3.59 6.48 -2.11
C VAL A 68 3.15 5.10 -1.62
N GLY A 69 3.87 4.04 -2.01
CA GLY A 69 3.60 2.67 -1.57
C GLY A 69 3.79 2.48 -0.07
N ALA A 70 4.83 3.08 0.52
CA ALA A 70 5.11 3.01 1.95
C ALA A 70 3.96 3.62 2.77
N LEU A 71 3.49 4.81 2.40
CA LEU A 71 2.38 5.47 3.09
C LEU A 71 1.10 4.63 3.06
N PHE A 72 0.77 4.07 1.89
CA PHE A 72 -0.34 3.14 1.76
C PHE A 72 -0.13 1.90 2.64
N GLY A 73 1.06 1.29 2.58
CA GLY A 73 1.41 0.09 3.33
C GLY A 73 1.38 0.26 4.84
N VAL A 74 1.78 1.44 5.36
CA VAL A 74 1.64 1.78 6.79
C VAL A 74 0.17 1.73 7.17
N LEU A 75 -0.69 2.47 6.45
CA LEU A 75 -2.10 2.60 6.80
C LEU A 75 -2.85 1.27 6.64
N ALA A 76 -2.60 0.53 5.57
CA ALA A 76 -3.18 -0.79 5.36
C ALA A 76 -2.69 -1.80 6.42
N GLY A 77 -1.40 -1.74 6.79
CA GLY A 77 -0.79 -2.63 7.79
C GLY A 77 -1.24 -2.36 9.22
N LEU A 78 -1.63 -1.12 9.55
CA LEU A 78 -2.16 -0.75 10.86
C LEU A 78 -3.43 -1.52 11.24
N GLY A 79 -4.18 -2.03 10.25
CA GLY A 79 -5.36 -2.87 10.49
C GLY A 79 -5.02 -4.11 11.34
N SER A 80 -3.80 -4.62 11.23
CA SER A 80 -3.34 -5.75 12.07
C SER A 80 -3.38 -5.43 13.56
N PHE A 81 -3.12 -4.20 13.99
CA PHE A 81 -3.16 -3.81 15.40
C PHE A 81 -4.58 -3.58 15.92
N LEU A 82 -5.54 -3.33 15.02
CA LEU A 82 -6.93 -3.04 15.37
C LEU A 82 -7.81 -4.29 15.37
N ILE A 83 -7.33 -5.38 14.75
CA ILE A 83 -8.11 -6.59 14.53
C ILE A 83 -7.42 -7.76 15.21
N ARG A 84 -8.18 -8.47 16.06
CA ARG A 84 -7.71 -9.73 16.62
C ARG A 84 -8.00 -10.88 15.66
N ALA A 85 -7.00 -11.72 15.43
CA ALA A 85 -7.17 -12.99 14.75
C ALA A 85 -8.01 -13.92 15.62
N THR A 86 -8.98 -14.59 15.02
CA THR A 86 -9.80 -15.63 15.64
C THR A 86 -9.35 -16.99 15.12
N SER A 87 -9.86 -18.07 15.71
CA SER A 87 -9.58 -19.42 15.23
C SER A 87 -9.97 -19.62 13.77
N GLU A 88 -11.08 -19.02 13.33
CA GLU A 88 -11.59 -19.11 11.95
C GLU A 88 -10.62 -18.54 10.91
N ASP A 89 -9.76 -17.60 11.32
CA ASP A 89 -8.79 -16.94 10.43
C ASP A 89 -7.47 -17.71 10.28
N VAL A 90 -7.23 -18.70 11.15
CA VAL A 90 -6.02 -19.53 11.09
C VAL A 90 -6.28 -20.67 10.13
N ASP A 91 -5.83 -20.49 8.90
CA ASP A 91 -5.87 -21.49 7.83
C ASP A 91 -4.68 -22.45 7.95
N ALA A 92 -4.67 -23.23 9.04
CA ALA A 92 -3.67 -24.24 9.32
C ALA A 92 -4.36 -25.57 9.70
N PRO A 93 -3.84 -26.74 9.31
CA PRO A 93 -4.39 -28.05 9.66
C PRO A 93 -4.22 -28.42 11.15
N ALA A 94 -4.11 -27.43 12.03
CA ALA A 94 -3.95 -27.59 13.48
C ALA A 94 -5.31 -27.71 14.18
N ARG A 95 -5.44 -28.68 15.11
CA ARG A 95 -6.65 -28.87 15.94
C ARG A 95 -6.37 -28.58 17.41
N GLY A 96 -7.40 -28.17 18.15
CA GLY A 96 -7.34 -27.96 19.60
C GLY A 96 -6.27 -26.96 20.05
N ILE A 97 -5.41 -27.38 20.97
CA ILE A 97 -4.40 -26.53 21.63
C ILE A 97 -3.41 -25.92 20.63
N ALA A 98 -3.04 -26.65 19.57
CA ALA A 98 -2.13 -26.14 18.56
C ALA A 98 -2.73 -24.93 17.81
N ARG A 99 -4.03 -24.97 17.51
CA ARG A 99 -4.74 -23.84 16.88
C ARG A 99 -4.82 -22.64 17.82
N LEU A 100 -5.09 -22.86 19.11
CA LEU A 100 -5.08 -21.79 20.11
C LEU A 100 -3.72 -21.11 20.24
N ARG A 101 -2.62 -21.89 20.20
CA ARG A 101 -1.25 -21.34 20.20
C ARG A 101 -0.96 -20.50 18.96
N LEU A 102 -1.43 -20.93 17.78
CA LEU A 102 -1.30 -20.16 16.55
C LEU A 102 -2.09 -18.85 16.58
N VAL A 103 -3.32 -18.88 17.10
CA VAL A 103 -4.12 -17.67 17.31
C VAL A 103 -3.42 -16.72 18.29
N ALA A 104 -2.86 -17.23 19.40
CA ALA A 104 -2.13 -16.42 20.36
C ALA A 104 -0.86 -15.79 19.74
N LEU A 105 -0.12 -16.55 18.93
CA LEU A 105 1.02 -16.06 18.17
C LEU A 105 0.62 -14.97 17.16
N ALA A 106 -0.47 -15.18 16.42
CA ALA A 106 -0.99 -14.22 15.44
C ALA A 106 -1.45 -12.90 16.08
N ASN A 107 -1.88 -12.93 17.34
CA ASN A 107 -2.26 -11.75 18.12
C ASN A 107 -1.10 -11.17 18.96
N SER A 108 0.13 -11.65 18.78
CA SER A 108 1.28 -11.12 19.51
C SER A 108 1.71 -9.76 18.96
N PRO A 109 2.22 -8.83 19.80
CA PRO A 109 2.75 -7.55 19.33
C PRO A 109 3.80 -7.70 18.23
N VAL A 110 4.65 -8.73 18.34
CA VAL A 110 5.68 -9.04 17.34
C VAL A 110 5.05 -9.41 16.00
N ALA A 111 4.01 -10.25 15.99
CA ALA A 111 3.30 -10.61 14.76
C ALA A 111 2.68 -9.38 14.07
N HIS A 112 2.04 -8.48 14.84
CA HIS A 112 1.49 -7.24 14.30
C HIS A 112 2.56 -6.33 13.70
N VAL A 113 3.71 -6.17 14.37
CA VAL A 113 4.85 -5.41 13.85
C VAL A 113 5.40 -6.04 12.56
N VAL A 114 5.55 -7.36 12.53
CA VAL A 114 6.01 -8.07 11.33
C VAL A 114 5.05 -7.86 10.17
N VAL A 115 3.74 -8.02 10.38
CA VAL A 115 2.73 -7.77 9.34
C VAL A 115 2.78 -6.34 8.82
N LEU A 116 2.92 -5.35 9.72
CA LEU A 116 3.05 -3.94 9.33
C LEU A 116 4.32 -3.70 8.48
N ILE A 117 5.48 -4.18 8.93
CA ILE A 117 6.74 -4.02 8.20
C ILE A 117 6.65 -4.72 6.85
N THR A 118 6.12 -5.94 6.80
CA THR A 118 5.90 -6.67 5.54
C THR A 118 5.01 -5.88 4.60
N ALA A 119 3.87 -5.35 5.07
CA ALA A 119 2.99 -4.53 4.24
C ALA A 119 3.71 -3.29 3.68
N VAL A 120 4.42 -2.55 4.54
CA VAL A 120 5.19 -1.37 4.13
C VAL A 120 6.22 -1.75 3.06
N LEU A 121 7.02 -2.80 3.29
CA LEU A 121 8.06 -3.23 2.35
C LEU A 121 7.46 -3.72 1.04
N THR A 122 6.44 -4.57 1.08
CA THR A 122 5.77 -5.09 -0.11
C THR A 122 5.25 -3.96 -0.99
N PHE A 123 4.46 -3.03 -0.42
CA PHE A 123 3.91 -1.93 -1.21
C PHE A 123 4.97 -0.92 -1.65
N SER A 124 6.01 -0.68 -0.84
CA SER A 124 7.14 0.18 -1.23
C SER A 124 7.89 -0.38 -2.44
N ILE A 125 8.24 -1.66 -2.40
CA ILE A 125 9.02 -2.32 -3.46
C ILE A 125 8.20 -2.40 -4.75
N ILE A 126 6.95 -2.83 -4.68
CA ILE A 126 6.11 -2.92 -5.88
C ILE A 126 5.89 -1.52 -6.48
N SER A 127 5.57 -0.52 -5.64
CA SER A 127 5.35 0.85 -6.13
C SER A 127 6.63 1.49 -6.68
N LEU A 128 7.79 1.16 -6.12
CA LEU A 128 9.09 1.56 -6.67
C LEU A 128 9.28 1.03 -8.09
N ILE A 129 9.00 -0.26 -8.30
CA ILE A 129 9.11 -0.90 -9.62
C ILE A 129 8.13 -0.24 -10.59
N VAL A 130 6.87 -0.12 -10.21
CA VAL A 130 5.81 0.47 -11.05
C VAL A 130 6.15 1.91 -11.42
N ALA A 131 6.57 2.74 -10.47
CA ALA A 131 6.94 4.14 -10.74
C ALA A 131 8.20 4.25 -11.61
N SER A 132 9.16 3.35 -11.45
CA SER A 132 10.38 3.31 -12.28
C SER A 132 10.04 2.93 -13.73
N LEU A 133 9.18 1.93 -13.94
CA LEU A 133 8.67 1.58 -15.26
C LEU A 133 7.87 2.72 -15.88
N ALA A 134 7.04 3.40 -15.08
CA ALA A 134 6.25 4.52 -15.55
C ALA A 134 7.12 5.67 -16.06
N ALA A 135 8.21 5.98 -15.34
CA ALA A 135 9.18 6.99 -15.76
C ALA A 135 9.83 6.66 -17.10
N ALA A 136 10.19 5.39 -17.34
CA ALA A 136 10.77 4.96 -18.63
C ALA A 136 9.81 5.18 -19.82
N THR A 137 8.50 5.25 -19.58
CA THR A 137 7.48 5.53 -20.60
C THR A 137 7.09 7.01 -20.70
N ALA A 138 7.63 7.87 -19.84
CA ALA A 138 7.34 9.29 -19.85
C ALA A 138 8.22 10.02 -20.87
N LYS A 139 7.59 10.76 -21.79
CA LYS A 139 8.29 11.74 -22.62
C LYS A 139 8.83 12.87 -21.73
N ASP A 140 10.03 13.32 -22.03
CA ASP A 140 10.64 14.47 -21.38
C ASP A 140 9.80 15.75 -21.63
N PRO A 141 9.77 16.68 -20.67
CA PRO A 141 9.13 17.97 -20.87
C PRO A 141 9.84 18.73 -22.00
N ASP A 142 9.06 19.20 -22.97
CA ASP A 142 9.56 19.89 -24.16
C ASP A 142 10.14 21.26 -23.77
N PRO A 143 11.46 21.50 -23.93
CA PRO A 143 12.11 22.72 -23.43
C PRO A 143 11.63 24.00 -24.14
N HIS A 144 10.94 23.88 -25.28
CA HIS A 144 10.43 25.01 -26.06
C HIS A 144 9.03 25.48 -25.65
N ARG A 145 8.36 24.81 -24.69
CA ARG A 145 7.03 25.20 -24.21
C ARG A 145 7.02 26.09 -22.96
N GLU A 146 8.13 26.21 -22.25
CA GLU A 146 8.23 27.05 -21.04
C GLU A 146 8.70 28.49 -21.33
N SER A 147 9.06 28.79 -22.57
CA SER A 147 9.54 30.10 -23.03
C SER A 147 8.53 30.89 -23.89
N ALA A 148 7.30 30.38 -24.04
CA ALA A 148 6.19 31.02 -24.76
C ALA A 148 5.03 31.33 -23.79
#